data_AF-A0A0M7LMH0-F1
#
_entry.id   AF-A0A0M7LMH0-F1
#
_cell.length_a   1.000
_cell.length_b   1.000
_cell.length_c   1.000
_cell.angle_alpha   90.00
_cell.angle_beta   90.00
_cell.angle_gamma   90.00
#
_symmetry.space_group_name_H-M   'P 1'
#
loop_
_entity.id
_entity.type
_entity.pdbx_description
1 polymer ?
#
loop_
_entity_poly.entity_id
_entity_poly.type
_entity_poly.pdbx_seq_one_letter_code
_entity_poly.pdbx_strand_id
1 'polypeptide(L)' 'MKANQDTCQILARLPLDLKQWLQHRAIDNVRSANSELVHILKQIRDQEQPQTARQ' A
#
# COMPACT_ATOMS: atom_id res chain seq x y z
N MET A 1 -12.14 22.17 -1.52
CA MET A 1 -11.38 20.90 -1.52
C MET A 1 -11.34 20.40 -0.08
N LYS A 2 -11.96 19.25 0.23
CA LYS A 2 -12.05 18.74 1.61
C LYS A 2 -10.67 18.24 2.05
N ALA A 3 -10.15 18.82 3.13
CA ALA A 3 -8.92 18.35 3.77
C ALA A 3 -9.12 16.90 4.23
N ASN A 4 -8.27 16.01 3.74
CA ASN A 4 -8.21 14.61 4.15
C ASN A 4 -7.56 14.59 5.55
N GLN A 5 -8.36 14.78 6.60
CA GLN A 5 -7.87 15.02 7.97
C GLN A 5 -7.27 13.77 8.66
N ASP A 6 -7.32 12.59 8.03
CA ASP A 6 -6.88 11.32 8.65
C ASP A 6 -5.72 10.62 7.91
N THR A 7 -4.99 11.31 7.02
CA THR A 7 -3.83 10.71 6.34
C THR A 7 -2.52 11.17 6.95
N CYS A 8 -1.83 10.29 7.69
CA CYS A 8 -0.44 10.48 8.09
C CYS A 8 0.51 10.09 6.94
N GLN A 9 1.52 10.92 6.68
CA GLN A 9 2.57 10.58 5.71
C GLN A 9 3.53 9.55 6.31
N ILE A 10 3.68 8.41 5.65
CA ILE A 10 4.70 7.42 5.99
C ILE A 10 5.94 7.72 5.14
N LEU A 11 7.01 8.20 5.78
CA LEU A 11 8.32 8.36 5.14
C LEU A 11 9.11 7.05 5.30
N ALA A 12 8.87 6.09 4.41
CA ALA A 12 9.62 4.83 4.39
C ALA A 12 10.87 4.96 3.50
N ARG A 13 12.03 4.53 4.02
CA ARG A 13 13.23 4.32 3.20
C ARG A 13 13.12 2.96 2.53
N LEU A 14 12.68 2.94 1.28
CA LEU A 14 12.62 1.73 0.47
C LEU A 14 13.91 1.54 -0.34
N PRO A 15 14.40 0.29 -0.49
CA PRO A 15 15.38 -0.07 -1.50
C PRO A 15 14.95 0.40 -2.89
N LEU A 16 15.91 0.80 -3.72
CA LEU A 16 15.64 1.34 -5.07
C LEU A 16 14.84 0.35 -5.93
N ASP A 17 15.19 -0.93 -5.85
CA ASP A 17 14.52 -2.02 -6.56
C ASP A 17 13.01 -2.08 -6.25
N LEU A 18 12.65 -2.09 -4.96
CA LEU A 18 11.25 -2.11 -4.53
C LEU A 18 10.49 -0.86 -4.95
N LYS A 19 11.15 0.30 -4.97
CA LYS A 19 10.55 1.54 -5.47
C LYS A 19 10.25 1.43 -6.97
N GLN A 20 11.18 0.93 -7.77
CA GLN A 20 11.00 0.77 -9.22
C GLN A 20 9.89 -0.25 -9.53
N TRP A 21 9.89 -1.38 -8.82
CA TRP A 21 8.83 -2.39 -8.92
C TRP A 21 7.45 -1.79 -8.60
N LEU A 22 7.33 -1.05 -7.51
CA LEU A 22 6.07 -0.40 -7.12
C LEU A 22 5.62 0.63 -8.16
N GLN A 23 6.55 1.40 -8.74
CA GLN A 23 6.24 2.38 -9.76
C GLN A 23 5.72 1.73 -11.05
N HIS A 24 6.38 0.68 -11.54
CA HIS A 24 5.91 -0.06 -12.72
C HIS A 24 4.52 -0.65 -12.49
N ARG A 25 4.33 -1.35 -11.38
CA ARG A 25 3.05 -1.95 -11.02
C ARG A 25 1.93 -0.89 -10.90
N ALA A 26 2.24 0.29 -10.36
CA ALA A 26 1.28 1.38 -10.26
C ALA A 26 0.87 1.92 -11.64
N ILE A 27 1.81 1.99 -12.60
CA ILE A 27 1.52 2.35 -13.99
C ILE A 27 0.59 1.31 -14.63
N ASP A 28 0.91 0.02 -14.49
CA ASP A 28 0.10 -1.08 -15.04
C ASP A 28 -1.34 -1.06 -14.49
N ASN A 29 -1.49 -0.73 -13.20
CA ASN A 29 -2.79 -0.68 -12.53
C ASN A 29 -3.51 0.68 -12.62
N VAL A 30 -2.97 1.64 -13.40
CA VAL A 30 -3.52 3.00 -13.58
C VAL A 30 -3.80 3.70 -12.23
N ARG A 31 -2.88 3.51 -11.28
CA ARG A 31 -2.95 4.03 -9.90
C ARG A 31 -1.71 4.84 -9.55
N SER A 32 -1.82 5.71 -8.55
CA SER A 32 -0.63 6.32 -7.96
C SER A 32 0.18 5.27 -7.19
N ALA A 33 1.50 5.44 -7.10
CA ALA A 33 2.35 4.55 -6.31
C ALA A 33 1.89 4.45 -4.84
N ASN A 34 1.38 5.55 -4.28
CA ASN A 34 0.81 5.55 -2.92
C ASN A 34 -0.49 4.74 -2.85
N SER A 35 -1.40 4.91 -3.82
CA SER A 35 -2.65 4.15 -3.87
C SER A 35 -2.38 2.65 -4.01
N GLU A 36 -1.36 2.28 -4.80
CA GLU A 36 -0.98 0.88 -4.97
C GLU A 36 -0.30 0.31 -3.72
N LEU A 37 0.58 1.08 -3.06
CA LEU A 37 1.16 0.68 -1.79
C LEU A 37 0.09 0.44 -0.72
N VAL A 38 -0.91 1.34 -0.62
CA VAL A 38 -2.05 1.16 0.28
C VAL A 38 -2.88 -0.07 -0.11
N HIS A 39 -3.07 -0.32 -1.41
CA HIS A 39 -3.79 -1.50 -1.89
C HIS A 39 -3.08 -2.80 -1.50
N ILE A 40 -1.77 -2.87 -1.70
CA ILE A 40 -0.93 -4.01 -1.30
C ILE A 40 -1.01 -4.22 0.21
N LEU A 41 -0.86 -3.16 1.02
CA LEU A 41 -0.95 -3.25 2.48
C LEU A 41 -2.32 -3.74 2.95
N LYS A 42 -3.41 -3.26 2.34
CA LYS A 42 -4.77 -3.76 2.63
C LYS A 42 -4.91 -5.22 2.28
N GLN A 43 -4.42 -5.63 1.10
CA GLN A 43 -4.46 -7.02 0.66
C GLN A 43 -3.69 -7.94 1.62
N ILE A 44 -2.49 -7.54 2.06
CA ILE A 44 -1.71 -8.28 3.05
C ILE A 44 -2.47 -8.36 4.38
N ARG A 45 -3.00 -7.24 4.89
CA ARG A 45 -3.80 -7.22 6.11
C ARG A 45 -5.01 -8.16 6.04
N ASP A 46 -5.74 -8.13 4.93
CA ASP A 46 -6.93 -8.97 4.73
C ASP A 46 -6.53 -10.46 4.57
N GLN A 47 -5.31 -10.75 4.09
CA GLN A 47 -4.73 -12.10 4.05
C GLN A 47 -4.18 -12.58 5.40
N GLU A 48 -3.77 -11.68 6.29
CA GLU A 48 -3.32 -12.00 7.66
C GLU A 48 -4.50 -12.18 8.63
N GLN A 49 -5.64 -11.53 8.38
CA GLN A 49 -6.84 -11.63 9.22
C GLN A 49 -7.57 -13.00 9.30
N PRO A 50 -7.42 -14.00 8.41
CA PRO A 50 -8.17 -15.26 8.50
C PRO A 50 -7.53 -16.37 9.36
N GLN A 51 -6.49 -16.12 10.17
CA GLN A 51 -5.91 -17.17 11.04
C GLN A 51 -6.12 -17.03 12.55
N THR A 52 -6.65 -15.91 13.07
CA THR A 52 -6.89 -15.76 14.52
C THR A 52 -8.31 -16.15 14.98
N ALA A 53 -9.13 -16.75 14.10
CA ALA A 53 -10.49 -17.20 14.42
C ALA A 53 -10.61 -18.72 14.65
N ARG A 54 -9.53 -19.37 15.10
CA ARG A 54 -9.54 -20.74 15.65
C ARG A 54 -8.50 -20.88 16.76
N GLN A 55 -8.76 -20.31 17.93
CA GLN A 55 -8.34 -20.85 19.23
C GLN A 55 -9.43 -20.58 20.27
#